data_AF-A0A926ZCH9-F1
#
_entry.id   AF-A0A926ZCH9-F1
#
_cell.length_a   1.000
_cell.length_b   1.000
_cell.length_c   1.000
_cell.angle_alpha   90.00
_cell.angle_beta   90.00
_cell.angle_gamma   90.00
#
_symmetry.space_group_name_H-M   'P 1'
#
loop_
_entity.id
_entity.type
_entity.pdbx_description
1 polymer ?
#
loop_
_entity_poly.entity_id
_entity_poly.type
_entity_poly.pdbx_seq_one_letter_code
_entity_poly.pdbx_strand_id
1 'polypeptide(L)'
;MDIETLQAQLLECDRAILELNYLFSETLQEQELLLNYKNRLRIQVEQKRIRFFSLKLPFPKVVKNALQHLDQEIQRTQAELETISCNIESCQLFRISVECRLAQSFDG
;
A
#
# COMPACT_ATOMS: atom_id res chain seq x y z
N MET A 1 31.58 1.30 -19.07
CA MET A 1 30.72 2.01 -18.11
C MET A 1 31.57 2.19 -16.88
N ASP A 2 31.77 3.44 -16.47
CA ASP A 2 32.77 3.77 -15.46
C ASP A 2 32.25 3.44 -14.07
N ILE A 3 33.16 3.06 -13.15
CA ILE A 3 32.85 2.70 -11.76
C ILE A 3 32.02 3.81 -11.09
N GLU A 4 32.35 5.08 -11.37
CA GLU A 4 31.62 6.23 -10.85
C GLU A 4 30.14 6.26 -11.29
N THR A 5 29.86 5.84 -12.53
CA THR A 5 28.47 5.76 -13.03
C THR A 5 27.70 4.64 -12.33
N LEU A 6 28.34 3.48 -12.14
CA LEU A 6 27.75 2.37 -11.39
C LEU A 6 27.48 2.73 -9.93
N GLN A 7 28.40 3.43 -9.27
CA GLN A 7 28.22 3.91 -7.90
C GLN A 7 27.09 4.95 -7.79
N ALA A 8 26.98 5.86 -8.75
CA ALA A 8 25.88 6.83 -8.80
C ALA A 8 24.52 6.13 -8.96
N GLN A 9 24.43 5.14 -9.84
CA GLN A 9 23.21 4.33 -10.03
C GLN A 9 22.82 3.55 -8.77
N LEU A 10 23.80 3.02 -8.04
CA LEU A 10 23.56 2.34 -6.76
C LEU A 10 22.94 3.29 -5.73
N LEU A 11 23.56 4.47 -5.54
CA LEU A 11 23.11 5.48 -4.60
C LEU A 11 21.70 6.00 -4.95
N GLU A 12 21.41 6.18 -6.24
CA GLU A 12 20.09 6.59 -6.71
C GLU A 12 19.03 5.53 -6.41
N CYS A 13 19.32 4.24 -6.64
CA CYS A 13 18.37 3.19 -6.32
C CYS A 13 18.16 3.03 -4.80
N ASP A 14 19.19 3.14 -3.97
CA ASP A 14 19.02 3.10 -2.51
C ASP A 14 18.15 4.26 -2.00
N ARG A 15 18.28 5.46 -2.59
CA ARG A 15 17.37 6.59 -2.30
C ARG A 15 15.94 6.30 -2.73
N ALA A 16 15.74 5.80 -3.94
CA ALA A 16 14.42 5.43 -4.45
C ALA A 16 13.76 4.35 -3.57
N ILE A 17 14.51 3.35 -3.11
CA ILE A 17 14.01 2.31 -2.20
C ILE A 17 13.56 2.93 -0.87
N LEU A 18 14.32 3.86 -0.29
CA LEU A 18 13.92 4.53 0.95
C LEU A 18 12.63 5.35 0.77
N GLU A 19 12.52 6.12 -0.32
CA GLU A 19 11.32 6.90 -0.65
C GLU A 19 10.09 6.00 -0.88
N LEU A 20 10.26 4.90 -1.60
CA LEU A 20 9.18 3.94 -1.85
C LEU A 20 8.73 3.24 -0.55
N ASN A 21 9.65 2.88 0.35
CA ASN A 21 9.27 2.29 1.65
C ASN A 21 8.55 3.28 2.56
N TYR A 22 8.93 4.56 2.51
CA TYR A 22 8.19 5.61 3.20
C TYR A 22 6.76 5.70 2.67
N LEU A 23 6.59 5.81 1.35
CA LEU A 23 5.27 5.86 0.72
C LEU A 23 4.44 4.61 1.02
N PHE A 24 5.04 3.42 0.94
CA PHE A 24 4.39 2.16 1.29
C PHE A 24 3.83 2.20 2.72
N SER A 25 4.62 2.72 3.68
CA SER A 25 4.21 2.80 5.08
C SER A 25 3.04 3.78 5.28
N GLU A 26 3.07 4.93 4.61
CA GLU A 26 1.96 5.89 4.65
C GLU A 26 0.67 5.30 4.06
N THR A 27 0.75 4.68 2.88
CA THR A 27 -0.41 4.05 2.22
C THR A 27 -0.95 2.87 3.03
N LEU A 28 -0.08 2.09 3.68
CA LEU A 28 -0.49 0.98 4.54
C LEU A 28 -1.27 1.50 5.76
N GLN A 29 -0.76 2.56 6.40
CA GLN A 29 -1.43 3.19 7.52
C GLN A 29 -2.81 3.76 7.13
N GLU A 30 -2.93 4.36 5.94
CA GLU A 30 -4.22 4.81 5.41
C GLU A 30 -5.21 3.64 5.23
N GLN A 31 -4.79 2.53 4.62
CA GLN A 31 -5.63 1.35 4.46
C GLN A 31 -6.09 0.78 5.80
N GLU A 32 -5.21 0.73 6.80
CA GLU A 32 -5.56 0.28 8.15
C GLU A 32 -6.63 1.17 8.80
N LEU A 33 -6.55 2.49 8.61
CA LEU A 33 -7.55 3.43 9.09
C LEU A 33 -8.91 3.21 8.41
N LEU A 34 -8.93 3.00 7.09
CA LEU A 34 -10.15 2.70 6.32
C LEU A 34 -10.80 1.38 6.79
N LEU A 35 -10.00 0.32 6.97
CA LEU A 35 -10.47 -0.97 7.50
C LEU A 35 -11.06 -0.84 8.91
N ASN A 36 -10.37 -0.11 9.79
CA ASN A 36 -10.86 0.16 11.14
C ASN A 36 -12.17 0.94 11.14
N TYR A 37 -12.29 1.96 10.29
CA TYR A 37 -13.51 2.73 10.16
C TYR A 37 -14.66 1.88 9.60
N LYS A 38 -14.42 1.07 8.56
CA LYS A 38 -15.39 0.12 8.01
C LYS A 38 -15.89 -0.86 9.08
N ASN A 39 -14.98 -1.43 9.88
CA ASN A 39 -15.33 -2.35 10.96
C ASN A 39 -16.19 -1.67 12.04
N ARG A 40 -15.82 -0.44 12.47
CA ARG A 40 -16.61 0.35 13.42
C ARG A 40 -18.01 0.62 12.87
N LEU A 41 -18.13 1.03 11.61
CA LEU A 41 -19.41 1.28 10.96
C LEU A 41 -20.26 0.00 10.90
N ARG A 42 -19.67 -1.14 10.54
CA ARG A 42 -20.36 -2.43 10.52
C ARG A 42 -20.91 -2.82 11.89
N ILE A 43 -20.13 -2.67 12.95
CA ILE A 43 -20.57 -2.96 14.33
C ILE A 43 -21.73 -2.04 14.72
N GLN A 44 -21.63 -0.73 14.46
CA GLN A 44 -22.72 0.22 14.74
C GLN A 44 -24.00 -0.13 13.99
N VAL A 45 -23.84 -0.59 12.75
CA VAL A 45 -24.91 -1.08 11.89
C VAL A 45 -25.57 -2.31 12.49
N GLU A 46 -24.80 -3.30 12.92
CA GLU A 46 -25.33 -4.52 13.53
C GLU A 46 -26.06 -4.21 14.85
N GLN A 47 -25.50 -3.33 15.69
CA GLN A 47 -26.15 -2.86 16.92
C GLN A 47 -27.48 -2.14 16.64
N LYS A 48 -27.53 -1.27 15.61
CA LYS A 48 -28.75 -0.58 15.22
C LYS A 48 -29.73 -1.51 14.51
N ARG A 49 -29.26 -2.49 13.73
CA ARG A 49 -30.11 -3.50 13.07
C ARG A 49 -30.91 -4.31 14.06
N ILE A 50 -30.33 -4.68 15.21
CA ILE A 50 -31.08 -5.35 16.29
C ILE A 50 -32.28 -4.49 16.72
N ARG A 51 -32.09 -3.16 16.87
CA ARG A 51 -33.17 -2.22 17.19
C ARG A 51 -34.16 -2.01 16.03
N PHE A 52 -33.70 -1.96 14.78
CA PHE A 52 -34.58 -1.81 13.62
C PHE A 52 -35.41 -3.08 13.38
N PHE A 53 -34.83 -4.27 13.60
CA PHE A 53 -35.51 -5.55 13.42
C PHE A 53 -36.60 -5.76 14.47
N SER A 54 -36.32 -5.44 15.74
CA SER A 54 -37.36 -5.48 16.79
C SER A 54 -38.51 -4.49 16.51
N LEU A 55 -38.26 -3.45 15.72
CA LEU A 55 -39.23 -2.44 15.32
C LEU A 55 -39.79 -2.61 13.88
N LYS A 56 -39.41 -3.66 13.14
CA LYS A 56 -39.78 -3.88 11.72
C LYS A 56 -39.46 -2.70 10.77
N LEU A 57 -38.41 -1.95 11.05
CA LEU A 57 -37.98 -0.80 10.23
C LEU A 57 -36.96 -1.20 9.15
N PRO A 58 -37.01 -0.60 7.95
CA PRO A 58 -36.07 -0.91 6.87
C PRO A 58 -34.65 -0.39 7.17
N PHE A 59 -33.65 -1.08 6.61
CA PHE A 59 -32.25 -0.73 6.78
C PHE A 59 -31.87 0.54 5.98
N PRO A 60 -31.09 1.49 6.53
CA PRO A 60 -30.82 2.76 5.85
C PRO A 60 -29.96 2.61 4.58
N LYS A 61 -30.46 3.10 3.44
CA LYS A 61 -29.74 3.12 2.15
C LYS A 61 -28.40 3.87 2.21
N VAL A 62 -28.32 4.95 3.00
CA VAL A 62 -27.12 5.77 3.20
C VAL A 62 -25.94 4.93 3.72
N VAL A 63 -26.21 4.01 4.64
CA VAL A 63 -25.19 3.16 5.24
C VAL A 63 -24.65 2.14 4.23
N LYS A 64 -25.52 1.59 3.38
CA LYS A 64 -25.11 0.67 2.31
C LYS A 64 -24.16 1.37 1.34
N ASN A 65 -24.50 2.60 0.94
CA ASN A 65 -23.64 3.39 0.05
C ASN A 65 -22.29 3.72 0.69
N ALA A 66 -22.28 4.07 1.99
CA ALA A 66 -21.04 4.36 2.70
C ALA A 66 -20.12 3.14 2.81
N LEU A 67 -20.66 1.95 3.10
CA LEU A 67 -19.87 0.72 3.13
C LEU A 67 -19.29 0.36 1.75
N GLN A 68 -20.07 0.55 0.68
CA GLN A 68 -19.59 0.33 -0.69
C GLN A 68 -18.47 1.31 -1.09
N HIS A 69 -18.56 2.57 -0.67
CA HIS A 69 -17.50 3.55 -0.89
C HIS A 69 -16.20 3.14 -0.18
N LEU A 70 -16.30 2.75 1.09
CA LEU A 70 -15.14 2.29 1.86
C LEU A 70 -14.51 1.04 1.24
N ASP A 71 -15.32 0.12 0.69
CA ASP A 71 -14.80 -1.05 -0.02
C ASP A 71 -13.97 -0.66 -1.25
N GLN A 72 -14.43 0.34 -2.01
CA GLN A 72 -13.72 0.83 -3.19
C GLN A 72 -12.41 1.52 -2.81
N GLU A 73 -12.42 2.35 -1.77
CA GLU A 73 -11.21 3.03 -1.28
C GLU A 73 -10.17 2.02 -0.77
N ILE A 74 -10.58 1.00 0.01
CA ILE A 74 -9.68 -0.04 0.49
C ILE A 74 -9.07 -0.84 -0.67
N GLN A 75 -9.86 -1.15 -1.70
CA GLN A 75 -9.35 -1.82 -2.91
C GLN A 75 -8.37 -0.94 -3.68
N ARG A 76 -8.64 0.36 -3.76
CA ARG A 76 -7.74 1.32 -4.38
C ARG A 76 -6.41 1.39 -3.62
N THR A 77 -6.42 1.58 -2.31
CA THR A 77 -5.18 1.64 -1.51
C THR A 77 -4.43 0.31 -1.54
N GLN A 78 -5.14 -0.83 -1.65
CA GLN A 78 -4.52 -2.14 -1.86
C GLN A 78 -3.74 -2.20 -3.17
N ALA A 79 -4.34 -1.75 -4.27
CA ALA A 79 -3.67 -1.73 -5.57
C ALA A 79 -2.47 -0.76 -5.60
N GLU A 80 -2.57 0.37 -4.89
CA GLU A 80 -1.45 1.30 -4.72
C GLU A 80 -0.29 0.64 -3.95
N LEU A 81 -0.57 -0.08 -2.85
CA LEU A 81 0.44 -0.85 -2.12
C LEU A 81 1.14 -1.91 -2.98
N GLU A 82 0.37 -2.67 -3.77
CA GLU A 82 0.92 -3.68 -4.68
C GLU A 82 1.85 -3.05 -5.74
N THR A 83 1.46 -1.88 -6.25
CA THR A 83 2.28 -1.12 -7.21
C THR A 83 3.59 -0.65 -6.56
N ILE A 84 3.52 -0.11 -5.34
CA ILE A 84 4.71 0.34 -4.61
C ILE A 84 5.64 -0.84 -4.31
N SER A 85 5.11 -1.97 -3.84
CA SER A 85 5.89 -3.20 -3.63
C SER A 85 6.60 -3.66 -4.92
N CYS A 86 5.90 -3.68 -6.05
CA CYS A 86 6.49 -4.06 -7.33
C CYS A 86 7.64 -3.11 -7.75
N ASN A 87 7.50 -1.81 -7.49
CA ASN A 87 8.56 -0.83 -7.76
C ASN A 87 9.77 -1.04 -6.84
N ILE A 88 9.56 -1.37 -5.56
CA ILE A 88 10.64 -1.70 -4.61
C ILE A 88 11.40 -2.92 -5.12
N GLU A 89 10.71 -3.99 -5.47
CA GLU A 89 11.32 -5.22 -6.00
C GLU A 89 12.12 -4.95 -7.28
N SER A 90 11.55 -4.16 -8.19
CA SER A 90 12.22 -3.77 -9.43
C SER A 90 13.51 -2.99 -9.18
N CYS A 91 13.51 -2.03 -8.24
CA CYS A 91 14.74 -1.32 -7.88
C CYS A 91 15.73 -2.27 -7.19
N GLN A 92 15.29 -3.14 -6.29
CA GLN A 92 16.17 -4.10 -5.63
C GLN A 92 16.89 -5.01 -6.64
N LEU A 93 16.18 -5.52 -7.64
CA LEU A 93 16.78 -6.32 -8.73
C LEU A 93 17.79 -5.49 -9.53
N PHE A 94 17.48 -4.23 -9.82
CA PHE A 94 18.41 -3.33 -10.49
C PHE A 94 19.66 -3.09 -9.64
N ARG A 95 19.51 -2.83 -8.33
CA ARG A 95 20.61 -2.64 -7.39
C ARG A 95 21.54 -3.85 -7.38
N ILE A 96 21.00 -5.05 -7.25
CA ILE A 96 21.77 -6.30 -7.29
C ILE A 96 22.54 -6.40 -8.61
N SER A 97 21.92 -6.06 -9.74
CA SER A 97 22.60 -6.07 -11.04
C SER A 97 23.80 -5.11 -11.09
N VAL A 98 23.66 -3.91 -10.53
CA VAL A 98 24.72 -2.90 -10.43
C VAL A 98 25.84 -3.38 -9.49
N GLU A 99 25.49 -3.93 -8.33
CA GLU A 99 26.45 -4.52 -7.37
C GLU A 99 27.27 -5.64 -8.02
N CYS A 100 26.63 -6.55 -8.77
CA CYS A 100 27.33 -7.61 -9.49
C CYS A 100 28.32 -7.05 -10.53
N ARG A 101 27.93 -6.01 -11.29
CA ARG A 101 28.82 -5.37 -12.28
C ARG A 101 30.00 -4.66 -11.61
N LEU A 102 29.77 -4.03 -10.45
CA LEU A 102 30.84 -3.44 -9.66
C LEU A 102 31.82 -4.51 -9.20
N ALA A 103 31.35 -5.61 -8.61
CA ALA A 103 32.22 -6.71 -8.17
C ALA A 103 33.08 -7.27 -9.33
N GLN A 104 32.49 -7.45 -10.51
CA GLN A 104 33.21 -7.89 -11.71
C GLN A 104 34.28 -6.91 -12.20
N SER A 105 34.16 -5.62 -11.89
CA SER A 105 35.15 -4.61 -12.26
C SER A 105 36.40 -4.59 -11.37
N PHE A 106 36.40 -5.33 -10.26
CA PHE A 106 37.53 -5.44 -9.33
C PHE A 106 38.31 -6.77 -9.45
N ASP A 107 37.75 -7.79 -10.13
CA ASP A 107 38.39 -9.10 -10.35
C ASP A 107 39.34 -9.15 -11.57
N GLY A 108 39.70 -7.98 -12.13
CA GLY A 108 40.62 -7.81 -13.27
C GLY A 108 41.69 -6.77 -13.03
#